data_AF-A0A3M6XYG7-F1
#
_entry.id   AF-A0A3M6XYG7-F1
#
_cell.length_a   1.000
_cell.length_b   1.000
_cell.length_c   1.000
_cell.angle_alpha   90.00
_cell.angle_beta   90.00
_cell.angle_gamma   90.00
#
_symmetry.space_group_name_H-M   'P 1'
#
loop_
_entity.id
_entity.type
_entity.pdbx_description
1 polymer ?
#
loop_
_entity_poly.entity_id
_entity_poly.type
_entity_poly.pdbx_seq_one_letter_code
_entity_poly.pdbx_strand_id
1 'polypeptide(L)'
;MPTSNISILPNGHFVSRSSDWIMYSVEARNIDAVVASYGPSTKMGAIVGGQTSTKAPEIEAFERHLPSDVEIVSCHSLHGPGVNPKGQPLVIIPHRAKQSSVQLVERILGCLESKFVPLSAEKHDRITADTQAVTHAAFLSMGTAWQANNQFPWEIPRYLGGIENVKINLTLRIYSNKWHVYAGLAILNPSARAQIRQYAESVTELYKLMLGGDRKELRDRIYAARAAVFGKREGDEREELLLEDELLDRFSLGDKPAQRVRNNHLSLLSIVDCWWKLGIVPYDHMICSTPLFRLWLGITEYVYRNEELLEECIETAIEDQSFRADDLEFCFAARDWSERVSLGHMDAYREKFEKIQKYFEPRFPEATKLGNEMIRTIEENLNSRKQA
;
A
#
# COMPACT_ATOMS: atom_id res chain seq x y z
N MET A 1 -16.42 31.18 29.05
CA MET A 1 -15.62 30.99 27.83
C MET A 1 -15.09 29.56 27.84
N PRO A 2 -15.19 28.78 26.76
CA PRO A 2 -14.62 27.44 26.77
C PRO A 2 -13.10 27.60 26.91
N THR A 3 -12.57 27.19 28.06
CA THR A 3 -11.13 27.03 28.26
C THR A 3 -10.67 25.99 27.26
N SER A 4 -9.79 26.38 26.35
CA SER A 4 -9.12 25.44 25.45
C SER A 4 -8.48 24.33 26.29
N ASN A 5 -8.95 23.08 26.14
CA ASN A 5 -8.30 21.89 26.72
C ASN A 5 -6.97 21.56 26.00
N ILE A 6 -6.49 22.46 25.14
CA ILE A 6 -5.23 22.34 24.41
C ILE A 6 -4.24 23.33 25.02
N SER A 7 -3.12 22.79 25.49
CA SER A 7 -1.98 23.55 25.99
C SER A 7 -0.77 23.29 25.09
N ILE A 8 -0.25 24.35 24.47
CA ILE A 8 0.98 24.28 23.65
C ILE A 8 2.17 24.51 24.56
N LEU A 9 3.14 23.59 24.51
CA LEU A 9 4.36 23.67 25.30
C LEU A 9 5.57 24.03 24.43
N PRO A 10 6.62 24.64 25.00
CA PRO A 10 7.75 25.15 24.21
C PRO A 10 8.54 24.08 23.44
N ASN A 11 8.60 22.84 23.96
CA ASN A 11 9.31 21.72 23.33
C ASN A 11 8.85 20.36 23.90
N GLY A 12 9.38 19.28 23.32
CA GLY A 12 9.06 17.90 23.69
C GLY A 12 9.47 17.51 25.12
N HIS A 13 10.45 18.18 25.74
CA HIS A 13 10.81 17.89 27.15
C HIS A 13 9.70 18.31 28.11
N PHE A 14 9.04 19.44 27.85
CA PHE A 14 7.92 19.91 28.69
C PHE A 14 6.70 19.02 28.51
N VAL A 15 6.41 18.59 27.28
CA VAL A 15 5.35 17.61 27.00
C VAL A 15 5.63 16.32 27.76
N SER A 16 6.80 15.71 27.53
CA SER A 16 7.13 14.37 28.03
C SER A 16 7.11 14.26 29.56
N ARG A 17 7.54 15.31 30.28
CA ARG A 17 7.57 15.29 31.75
C ARG A 17 6.19 15.49 32.40
N SER A 18 5.22 16.03 31.66
CA SER A 18 3.89 16.37 32.17
C SER A 18 2.79 15.38 31.76
N SER A 19 3.07 14.50 30.79
CA SER A 19 2.09 13.61 30.19
C SER A 19 2.10 12.21 30.80
N ASP A 20 0.91 11.64 31.03
CA ASP A 20 0.73 10.23 31.39
C ASP A 20 0.71 9.31 30.16
N TRP A 21 0.35 9.85 29.00
CA TRP A 21 0.41 9.17 27.70
C TRP A 21 1.00 10.11 26.65
N ILE A 22 1.97 9.61 25.87
CA ILE A 22 2.70 10.37 24.86
C ILE A 22 2.63 9.61 23.53
N MET A 23 2.29 10.31 22.45
CA MET A 23 2.29 9.76 21.10
C MET A 23 3.26 10.53 20.21
N TYR A 24 4.28 9.85 19.69
CA TYR A 24 5.20 10.39 18.70
C TYR A 24 4.59 10.25 17.29
N SER A 25 4.20 11.38 16.71
CA SER A 25 3.64 11.48 15.34
C SER A 25 4.59 12.25 14.43
N VAL A 26 5.77 11.68 14.19
CA VAL A 26 6.82 12.23 13.31
C VAL A 26 7.11 11.29 12.16
N GLU A 27 7.84 11.77 11.15
CA GLU A 27 8.33 10.91 10.06
C GLU A 27 9.19 9.77 10.60
N ALA A 28 9.05 8.57 10.05
CA ALA A 28 9.80 7.39 10.50
C ALA A 28 11.32 7.57 10.45
N ARG A 29 11.85 8.36 9.49
CA ARG A 29 13.28 8.72 9.42
C ARG A 29 13.77 9.51 10.65
N ASN A 30 12.88 10.30 11.26
CA ASN A 30 13.22 11.21 12.35
C ASN A 30 12.90 10.63 13.73
N ILE A 31 12.29 9.45 13.81
CA ILE A 31 11.83 8.87 15.08
C ILE A 31 12.98 8.69 16.07
N ASP A 32 14.12 8.14 15.64
CA ASP A 32 15.28 7.92 16.50
C ASP A 32 15.82 9.24 17.08
N ALA A 33 16.06 10.25 16.23
CA ALA A 33 16.58 11.55 16.66
C ALA A 33 15.62 12.29 17.60
N VAL A 34 14.31 12.22 17.34
CA VAL A 34 13.28 12.89 18.15
C VAL A 34 13.12 12.20 19.51
N VAL A 35 13.11 10.87 19.55
CA VAL A 35 13.03 10.11 20.80
C VAL A 35 14.34 10.26 21.59
N ALA A 36 15.51 10.25 20.95
CA ALA A 36 16.79 10.55 21.60
C ALA A 36 16.77 11.91 22.31
N SER A 37 16.16 12.91 21.67
CA SER A 37 16.08 14.25 22.22
C SER A 37 15.10 14.35 23.40
N TYR A 38 13.89 13.79 23.28
CA TYR A 38 12.81 14.06 24.23
C TYR A 38 12.42 12.89 25.12
N GLY A 39 12.64 11.65 24.67
CA GLY A 39 12.33 10.41 25.37
C GLY A 39 12.93 10.29 26.78
N PRO A 40 14.18 10.73 27.05
CA PRO A 40 14.75 10.71 28.39
C PRO A 40 14.01 11.60 29.41
N SER A 41 13.17 12.53 28.96
CA SER A 41 12.37 13.41 29.82
C SER A 41 10.98 12.86 30.14
N THR A 42 10.65 11.64 29.70
CA THR A 42 9.36 11.02 29.95
C THR A 42 9.12 10.81 31.44
N LYS A 43 7.91 11.18 31.88
CA LYS A 43 7.42 10.97 33.25
C LYS A 43 7.49 9.47 33.63
N MET A 44 7.95 9.18 34.85
CA MET A 44 7.98 7.81 35.41
C MET A 44 6.60 7.14 35.29
N GLY A 45 6.58 5.91 34.78
CA GLY A 45 5.35 5.12 34.62
C GLY A 45 4.40 5.59 33.51
N ALA A 46 4.78 6.61 32.71
CA ALA A 46 3.99 7.02 31.57
C ALA A 46 3.98 5.96 30.46
N ILE A 47 2.99 6.05 29.59
CA ILE A 47 2.85 5.20 28.40
C ILE A 47 3.32 5.99 27.17
N VAL A 48 4.24 5.41 26.40
CA VAL A 48 4.75 5.99 25.17
C VAL A 48 4.33 5.12 23.99
N GLY A 49 3.86 5.77 22.93
CA GLY A 49 3.57 5.15 21.65
C GLY A 49 4.09 6.00 20.50
N GLY A 50 4.13 5.41 19.31
CA GLY A 50 4.31 6.12 18.06
C GLY A 50 3.24 5.69 17.05
N GLN A 51 3.12 6.47 15.98
CA GLN A 51 2.16 6.24 14.90
C GLN A 51 2.84 6.08 13.53
N THR A 52 4.15 5.81 13.52
CA THR A 52 4.91 5.66 12.26
C THR A 52 4.38 4.49 11.42
N SER A 53 4.59 4.49 10.10
CA SER A 53 4.11 3.40 9.26
C SER A 53 4.95 2.12 9.31
N THR A 54 6.08 2.13 10.02
CA THR A 54 7.00 0.98 10.17
C THR A 54 7.48 0.91 11.61
N LYS A 55 7.33 -0.25 12.23
CA LYS A 55 7.50 -0.41 13.68
C LYS A 55 8.91 -0.76 14.09
N ALA A 56 9.67 -1.46 13.27
CA ALA A 56 11.06 -1.80 13.57
C ALA A 56 11.92 -0.59 14.02
N PRO A 57 12.04 0.51 13.23
CA PRO A 57 12.85 1.67 13.65
C PRO A 57 12.25 2.42 14.85
N GLU A 58 10.91 2.42 14.99
CA GLU A 58 10.23 3.06 16.10
C GLU A 58 10.47 2.33 17.43
N ILE A 59 10.33 1.01 17.43
CA ILE A 59 10.61 0.17 18.59
C ILE A 59 12.10 0.21 18.94
N GLU A 60 13.00 0.19 17.95
CA GLU A 60 14.44 0.33 18.19
C GLU A 60 14.77 1.67 18.87
N ALA A 61 14.19 2.77 18.40
CA ALA A 61 14.35 4.08 19.01
C ALA A 61 13.81 4.11 20.45
N PHE A 62 12.64 3.50 20.68
CA PHE A 62 12.04 3.44 22.01
C PHE A 62 12.88 2.62 22.99
N GLU A 63 13.34 1.43 22.61
CA GLU A 63 14.18 0.60 23.47
C GLU A 63 15.54 1.25 23.75
N ARG A 64 16.09 2.02 22.81
CA ARG A 64 17.38 2.70 22.97
C ARG A 64 17.32 3.91 23.92
N HIS A 65 16.28 4.72 23.80
CA HIS A 65 16.27 6.08 24.36
C HIS A 65 15.24 6.30 25.47
N LEU A 66 14.24 5.42 25.61
CA LEU A 66 13.25 5.56 26.68
C LEU A 66 13.76 4.95 28.00
N PRO A 67 13.48 5.58 29.15
CA PRO A 67 13.75 5.00 30.46
C PRO A 67 13.14 3.60 30.65
N SER A 68 13.72 2.75 31.49
CA SER A 68 13.23 1.37 31.73
C SER A 68 11.90 1.31 32.48
N ASP A 69 11.53 2.39 33.17
CA ASP A 69 10.35 2.53 34.02
C ASP A 69 9.13 3.11 33.27
N VAL A 70 9.21 3.25 31.94
CA VAL A 70 8.08 3.63 31.08
C VAL A 70 7.53 2.44 30.31
N GLU A 71 6.24 2.49 30.00
CA GLU A 71 5.54 1.44 29.25
C GLU A 71 5.41 1.82 27.77
N ILE A 72 5.51 0.86 26.86
CA ILE A 72 5.48 1.08 25.41
C ILE A 72 4.25 0.40 24.81
N VAL A 73 3.31 1.22 24.33
CA VAL A 73 2.13 0.80 23.56
C VAL A 73 2.05 1.67 22.32
N SER A 74 2.52 1.13 21.20
CA SER A 74 2.47 1.81 19.90
C SER A 74 1.14 1.57 19.18
N CYS A 75 0.83 2.38 18.18
CA CYS A 75 -0.30 2.15 17.31
C CYS A 75 0.01 2.45 15.84
N HIS A 76 -0.88 2.07 14.94
CA HIS A 76 -0.85 2.52 13.55
C HIS A 76 -2.26 2.54 12.99
N SER A 77 -2.76 3.74 12.68
CA SER A 77 -4.03 3.88 11.98
C SER A 77 -3.83 3.58 10.50
N LEU A 78 -4.56 2.60 9.95
CA LEU A 78 -4.37 2.11 8.58
C LEU A 78 -5.22 2.88 7.55
N HIS A 79 -5.26 4.21 7.69
CA HIS A 79 -5.91 5.11 6.74
C HIS A 79 -5.08 6.39 6.55
N GLY A 80 -5.28 7.04 5.40
CA GLY A 80 -4.62 8.32 5.10
C GLY A 80 -5.25 9.51 5.83
N PRO A 81 -4.59 10.68 5.79
CA PRO A 81 -5.18 11.93 6.27
C PRO A 81 -6.50 12.24 5.55
N GLY A 82 -7.48 12.77 6.29
CA GLY A 82 -8.78 13.16 5.73
C GLY A 82 -9.79 12.00 5.57
N VAL A 83 -9.42 10.77 5.89
CA VAL A 83 -10.34 9.63 5.95
C VAL A 83 -10.98 9.55 7.35
N ASN A 84 -12.28 9.29 7.40
CA ASN A 84 -12.99 9.06 8.66
C ASN A 84 -12.48 7.75 9.32
N PRO A 85 -11.96 7.79 10.57
CA PRO A 85 -11.40 6.62 11.23
C PRO A 85 -12.44 5.56 11.64
N LYS A 86 -13.74 5.89 11.61
CA LYS A 86 -14.82 4.99 12.03
C LYS A 86 -14.82 3.69 11.23
N GLY A 87 -14.73 2.56 11.94
CA GLY A 87 -14.68 1.21 11.36
C GLY A 87 -13.37 0.87 10.65
N GLN A 88 -12.46 1.83 10.48
CA GLN A 88 -11.15 1.59 9.87
C GLN A 88 -10.24 0.83 10.86
N PRO A 89 -9.32 -0.01 10.38
CA PRO A 89 -8.40 -0.72 11.27
C PRO A 89 -7.42 0.23 11.97
N LEU A 90 -7.32 0.12 13.30
CA LEU A 90 -6.30 0.76 14.11
C LEU A 90 -5.50 -0.32 14.82
N VAL A 91 -4.24 -0.50 14.40
CA VAL A 91 -3.38 -1.52 15.01
C VAL A 91 -2.92 -1.03 16.37
N ILE A 92 -3.03 -1.88 17.39
CA ILE A 92 -2.50 -1.65 18.74
C ILE A 92 -1.35 -2.62 18.98
N ILE A 93 -0.20 -2.09 19.42
CA ILE A 93 1.05 -2.82 19.50
C ILE A 93 1.58 -2.76 20.93
N PRO A 94 1.17 -3.71 21.78
CA PRO A 94 1.75 -3.86 23.11
C PRO A 94 3.18 -4.40 22.96
N HIS A 95 4.18 -3.58 23.29
CA HIS A 95 5.59 -4.00 23.20
C HIS A 95 6.17 -4.29 24.58
N ARG A 96 6.20 -3.28 25.46
CA ARG A 96 6.73 -3.35 26.82
C ARG A 96 5.74 -2.70 27.77
N ALA A 97 4.61 -3.34 28.00
CA ALA A 97 3.50 -2.75 28.75
C ALA A 97 2.68 -3.80 29.50
N LYS A 98 2.02 -3.36 30.57
CA LYS A 98 1.01 -4.14 31.29
C LYS A 98 -0.32 -4.06 30.55
N GLN A 99 -1.17 -5.06 30.78
CA GLN A 99 -2.50 -5.10 30.16
C GLN A 99 -3.37 -3.87 30.51
N SER A 100 -3.24 -3.33 31.73
CA SER A 100 -3.95 -2.11 32.16
C SER A 100 -3.60 -0.88 31.32
N SER A 101 -2.35 -0.78 30.87
CA SER A 101 -1.85 0.31 30.05
C SER A 101 -2.36 0.21 28.62
N VAL A 102 -2.40 -1.02 28.07
CA VAL A 102 -3.03 -1.29 26.77
C VAL A 102 -4.51 -0.89 26.80
N GLN A 103 -5.26 -1.31 27.83
CA GLN A 103 -6.66 -0.94 28.00
C GLN A 103 -6.86 0.57 28.16
N LEU A 104 -5.93 1.27 28.81
CA LEU A 104 -5.99 2.74 28.89
C LEU A 104 -5.83 3.38 27.51
N VAL A 105 -4.84 2.93 26.72
CA VAL A 105 -4.63 3.43 25.35
C VAL A 105 -5.83 3.14 24.46
N GLU A 106 -6.41 1.94 24.54
CA GLU A 106 -7.65 1.58 23.84
C GLU A 106 -8.81 2.50 24.22
N ARG A 107 -8.98 2.82 25.51
CA ARG A 107 -10.02 3.77 25.94
C ARG A 107 -9.78 5.19 25.41
N ILE A 108 -8.53 5.66 25.43
CA ILE A 108 -8.17 6.99 24.90
C ILE A 108 -8.46 7.06 23.39
N LEU A 109 -8.06 6.03 22.64
CA LEU A 109 -8.27 5.95 21.19
C LEU A 109 -9.69 5.55 20.80
N GLY A 110 -10.53 5.15 21.76
CA GLY A 110 -11.92 4.71 21.52
C GLY A 110 -12.79 5.80 20.90
N CYS A 111 -12.43 7.07 21.07
CA CYS A 111 -13.11 8.20 20.43
C CYS A 111 -13.01 8.20 18.89
N LEU A 112 -12.07 7.44 18.32
CA LEU A 112 -11.90 7.30 16.87
C LEU A 112 -12.94 6.35 16.24
N GLU A 113 -13.63 5.54 17.04
CA GLU A 113 -14.56 4.50 16.56
C GLU A 113 -13.91 3.50 15.58
N SER A 114 -12.58 3.40 15.60
CA SER A 114 -11.80 2.46 14.79
C SER A 114 -11.93 1.03 15.30
N LYS A 115 -11.70 0.06 14.42
CA LYS A 115 -11.60 -1.35 14.79
C LYS A 115 -10.19 -1.64 15.28
N PHE A 116 -10.02 -1.90 16.57
CA PHE A 116 -8.72 -2.25 17.14
C PHE A 116 -8.24 -3.62 16.66
N VAL A 117 -6.97 -3.69 16.24
CA VAL A 117 -6.32 -4.91 15.76
C VAL A 117 -5.02 -5.11 16.56
N PRO A 118 -4.99 -6.00 17.55
CA PRO A 118 -3.78 -6.22 18.34
C PRO A 118 -2.75 -7.01 17.53
N LEU A 119 -1.52 -6.48 17.39
CA LEU A 119 -0.40 -7.15 16.70
C LEU A 119 0.92 -6.90 17.43
N SER A 120 1.89 -7.81 17.26
CA SER A 120 3.28 -7.49 17.59
C SER A 120 3.88 -6.58 16.51
N ALA A 121 4.93 -5.84 16.85
CA ALA A 121 5.65 -4.98 15.90
C ALA A 121 6.15 -5.75 14.66
N GLU A 122 6.69 -6.95 14.88
CA GLU A 122 7.16 -7.83 13.81
C GLU A 122 6.03 -8.28 12.88
N LYS A 123 4.89 -8.74 13.46
CA LYS A 123 3.73 -9.15 12.66
C LYS A 123 3.15 -7.97 11.88
N HIS A 124 3.07 -6.80 12.50
CA HIS A 124 2.65 -5.57 11.85
C HIS A 124 3.51 -5.25 10.63
N ASP A 125 4.83 -5.25 10.77
CA ASP A 125 5.75 -4.92 9.67
C ASP A 125 5.69 -5.97 8.56
N ARG A 126 5.54 -7.25 8.91
CA ARG A 126 5.35 -8.30 7.90
C ARG A 126 4.05 -8.08 7.11
N ILE A 127 2.93 -7.90 7.81
CA ILE A 127 1.61 -7.72 7.18
C ILE A 127 1.56 -6.45 6.32
N THR A 128 2.14 -5.33 6.79
CA THR A 128 2.16 -4.08 6.01
C THR A 128 3.06 -4.20 4.78
N ALA A 129 4.16 -4.95 4.85
CA ALA A 129 4.94 -5.28 3.65
C ALA A 129 4.07 -6.07 2.65
N ASP A 130 3.49 -7.18 3.08
CA ASP A 130 2.72 -8.12 2.23
C ASP A 130 1.50 -7.45 1.57
N THR A 131 0.92 -6.42 2.19
CA THR A 131 -0.28 -5.72 1.71
C THR A 131 -0.01 -4.39 1.00
N GLN A 132 1.18 -3.80 1.13
CA GLN A 132 1.41 -2.44 0.62
C GLN A 132 2.66 -2.31 -0.24
N ALA A 133 3.74 -3.04 0.04
CA ALA A 133 5.05 -2.80 -0.58
C ALA A 133 5.00 -2.98 -2.10
N VAL A 134 4.53 -4.15 -2.56
CA VAL A 134 4.46 -4.46 -4.00
C VAL A 134 3.39 -3.62 -4.70
N THR A 135 2.25 -3.38 -4.03
CA THR A 135 1.20 -2.51 -4.55
C THR A 135 1.70 -1.10 -4.81
N HIS A 136 2.45 -0.51 -3.88
CA HIS A 136 3.07 0.80 -4.08
C HIS A 136 4.11 0.76 -5.20
N ALA A 137 4.98 -0.25 -5.23
CA ALA A 137 5.99 -0.40 -6.27
C ALA A 137 5.38 -0.49 -7.69
N ALA A 138 4.26 -1.21 -7.84
CA ALA A 138 3.53 -1.30 -9.10
C ALA A 138 3.09 0.10 -9.59
N PHE A 139 2.37 0.85 -8.76
CA PHE A 139 1.85 2.16 -9.15
C PHE A 139 2.93 3.23 -9.33
N LEU A 140 3.98 3.20 -8.50
CA LEU A 140 5.15 4.06 -8.70
C LEU A 140 5.81 3.79 -10.06
N SER A 141 5.91 2.51 -10.43
CA SER A 141 6.45 2.10 -11.73
C SER A 141 5.55 2.53 -12.88
N MET A 142 4.22 2.42 -12.75
CA MET A 142 3.27 2.93 -13.75
C MET A 142 3.44 4.43 -14.00
N GLY A 143 3.43 5.25 -12.95
CA GLY A 143 3.57 6.70 -13.12
C GLY A 143 4.94 7.10 -13.67
N THR A 144 6.00 6.34 -13.36
CA THR A 144 7.33 6.55 -13.97
C THR A 144 7.29 6.24 -15.46
N ALA A 145 6.68 5.12 -15.87
CA ALA A 145 6.60 4.72 -17.27
C ALA A 145 5.79 5.73 -18.10
N TRP A 146 4.65 6.18 -17.58
CA TRP A 146 3.84 7.22 -18.22
C TRP A 146 4.60 8.55 -18.36
N GLN A 147 5.34 8.96 -17.32
CA GLN A 147 6.18 10.15 -17.38
C GLN A 147 7.32 10.00 -18.39
N ALA A 148 7.95 8.82 -18.48
CA ALA A 148 9.03 8.55 -19.43
C ALA A 148 8.54 8.58 -20.89
N ASN A 149 7.36 8.02 -21.14
CA ASN A 149 6.71 8.07 -22.45
C ASN A 149 6.05 9.42 -22.77
N ASN A 150 6.05 10.37 -21.83
CA ASN A 150 5.33 11.64 -21.91
C ASN A 150 3.84 11.44 -22.29
N GLN A 151 3.21 10.48 -21.61
CA GLN A 151 1.84 10.05 -21.86
C GLN A 151 0.96 10.29 -20.64
N PHE A 152 -0.26 10.76 -20.90
CA PHE A 152 -1.33 10.81 -19.92
C PHE A 152 -2.34 9.72 -20.25
N PRO A 153 -2.41 8.61 -19.48
CA PRO A 153 -3.20 7.44 -19.86
C PRO A 153 -4.70 7.76 -20.05
N TRP A 154 -5.28 8.70 -19.30
CA TRP A 154 -6.67 9.14 -19.48
C TRP A 154 -6.92 9.96 -20.76
N GLU A 155 -5.89 10.34 -21.49
CA GLU A 155 -6.01 11.04 -22.79
C GLU A 155 -5.83 10.07 -23.97
N ILE A 156 -5.55 8.79 -23.69
CA ILE A 156 -5.23 7.79 -24.70
C ILE A 156 -6.35 6.74 -24.73
N PRO A 157 -7.06 6.54 -25.86
CA PRO A 157 -8.22 5.65 -25.95
C PRO A 157 -7.98 4.22 -25.45
N ARG A 158 -6.76 3.68 -25.61
CA ARG A 158 -6.41 2.31 -25.19
C ARG A 158 -6.33 2.09 -23.68
N TYR A 159 -6.30 3.17 -22.89
CA TYR A 159 -6.23 3.13 -21.42
C TYR A 159 -7.56 3.56 -20.76
N LEU A 160 -8.62 3.76 -21.54
CA LEU A 160 -9.94 4.12 -21.02
C LEU A 160 -10.75 2.86 -20.68
N GLY A 161 -11.36 2.82 -19.49
CA GLY A 161 -12.33 1.79 -19.11
C GLY A 161 -11.79 0.71 -18.16
N GLY A 162 -12.71 0.08 -17.43
CA GLY A 162 -12.49 -1.11 -16.59
C GLY A 162 -11.26 -1.05 -15.68
N ILE A 163 -10.39 -2.07 -15.79
CA ILE A 163 -9.16 -2.26 -15.01
C ILE A 163 -8.21 -1.06 -15.10
N GLU A 164 -8.14 -0.40 -16.26
CA GLU A 164 -7.20 0.70 -16.48
C GLU A 164 -7.57 1.94 -15.70
N ASN A 165 -8.86 2.23 -15.53
CA ASN A 165 -9.30 3.33 -14.67
C ASN A 165 -8.89 3.12 -13.20
N VAL A 166 -8.98 1.89 -12.71
CA VAL A 166 -8.54 1.56 -11.34
C VAL A 166 -7.04 1.83 -11.21
N LYS A 167 -6.23 1.40 -12.19
CA LYS A 167 -4.79 1.67 -12.24
C LYS A 167 -4.46 3.16 -12.25
N ILE A 168 -5.14 3.93 -13.09
CA ILE A 168 -4.96 5.38 -13.21
C ILE A 168 -5.26 6.07 -11.89
N ASN A 169 -6.45 5.82 -11.33
CA ASN A 169 -6.90 6.44 -10.09
C ASN A 169 -5.97 6.12 -8.92
N LEU A 170 -5.56 4.86 -8.77
CA LEU A 170 -4.65 4.44 -7.70
C LEU A 170 -3.25 5.04 -7.87
N THR A 171 -2.75 5.12 -9.11
CA THR A 171 -1.45 5.76 -9.40
C THR A 171 -1.47 7.24 -9.06
N LEU A 172 -2.48 7.99 -9.54
CA LEU A 172 -2.60 9.42 -9.26
C LEU A 172 -2.82 9.69 -7.76
N ARG A 173 -3.55 8.82 -7.06
CA ARG A 173 -3.69 8.88 -5.60
C ARG A 173 -2.36 8.69 -4.88
N ILE A 174 -1.48 7.82 -5.36
CA ILE A 174 -0.16 7.65 -4.76
C ILE A 174 0.67 8.91 -4.95
N TYR A 175 0.74 9.42 -6.18
CA TYR A 175 1.50 10.62 -6.50
C TYR A 175 0.92 11.92 -5.92
N SER A 176 -0.36 11.98 -5.54
CA SER A 176 -0.94 13.14 -4.85
C SER A 176 -0.58 13.21 -3.35
N ASN A 177 0.04 12.16 -2.80
CA ASN A 177 0.49 12.10 -1.41
C ASN A 177 1.99 12.42 -1.25
N LYS A 178 2.46 12.44 0.00
CA LYS A 178 3.87 12.75 0.31
C LYS A 178 4.77 11.53 0.10
N TRP A 179 5.90 11.74 -0.59
CA TRP A 179 6.88 10.69 -0.92
C TRP A 179 7.36 9.89 0.30
N HIS A 180 7.54 10.56 1.45
CA HIS A 180 8.13 9.95 2.65
C HIS A 180 7.24 8.87 3.27
N VAL A 181 5.93 8.88 2.99
CA VAL A 181 5.01 7.81 3.41
C VAL A 181 5.38 6.49 2.72
N TYR A 182 5.64 6.54 1.42
CA TYR A 182 5.98 5.38 0.61
C TYR A 182 7.43 4.96 0.81
N ALA A 183 8.35 5.93 0.82
CA ALA A 183 9.78 5.67 1.03
C ALA A 183 10.07 5.07 2.41
N GLY A 184 9.40 5.58 3.45
CA GLY A 184 9.54 5.08 4.82
C GLY A 184 9.23 3.59 4.90
N LEU A 185 8.07 3.16 4.41
CA LEU A 185 7.72 1.74 4.36
C LEU A 185 8.70 0.94 3.49
N ALA A 186 8.96 1.40 2.27
CA ALA A 186 9.75 0.63 1.30
C ALA A 186 11.19 0.39 1.77
N ILE A 187 11.83 1.42 2.35
CA ILE A 187 13.25 1.38 2.73
C ILE A 187 13.46 0.86 4.16
N LEU A 188 12.61 1.23 5.11
CA LEU A 188 12.84 0.91 6.53
C LEU A 188 12.29 -0.46 6.93
N ASN A 189 11.44 -1.08 6.11
CA ASN A 189 10.92 -2.42 6.34
C ASN A 189 11.71 -3.47 5.54
N PRO A 190 12.48 -4.36 6.18
CA PRO A 190 13.27 -5.38 5.48
C PRO A 190 12.44 -6.33 4.61
N SER A 191 11.22 -6.67 5.04
CA SER A 191 10.30 -7.52 4.27
C SER A 191 9.83 -6.81 3.00
N ALA A 192 9.58 -5.50 3.09
CA ALA A 192 9.20 -4.69 1.93
C ALA A 192 10.34 -4.62 0.90
N ARG A 193 11.60 -4.44 1.34
CA ARG A 193 12.76 -4.43 0.43
C ARG A 193 12.88 -5.72 -0.37
N ALA A 194 12.75 -6.87 0.31
CA ALA A 194 12.81 -8.18 -0.34
C ALA A 194 11.67 -8.35 -1.37
N GLN A 195 10.46 -7.92 -1.01
CA GLN A 195 9.29 -7.99 -1.88
C GLN A 195 9.40 -7.09 -3.11
N ILE A 196 9.87 -5.86 -2.95
CA ILE A 196 10.04 -4.91 -4.07
C ILE A 196 11.09 -5.44 -5.04
N ARG A 197 12.19 -6.03 -4.53
CA ARG A 197 13.20 -6.68 -5.35
C ARG A 197 12.61 -7.84 -6.14
N GLN A 198 11.90 -8.75 -5.48
CA GLN A 198 11.27 -9.88 -6.16
C GLN A 198 10.24 -9.41 -7.20
N TYR A 199 9.50 -8.34 -6.92
CA TYR A 199 8.55 -7.78 -7.89
C TYR A 199 9.25 -7.28 -9.15
N ALA A 200 10.37 -6.55 -9.00
CA ALA A 200 11.15 -6.11 -10.16
C ALA A 200 11.73 -7.30 -10.96
N GLU A 201 12.14 -8.37 -10.28
CA GLU A 201 12.55 -9.63 -10.93
C GLU A 201 11.39 -10.28 -11.68
N SER A 202 10.21 -10.42 -11.06
CA SER A 202 9.00 -10.97 -11.69
C SER A 202 8.58 -10.18 -12.92
N VAL A 203 8.53 -8.85 -12.85
CA VAL A 203 8.25 -7.97 -14.00
C VAL A 203 9.27 -8.22 -15.12
N THR A 204 10.55 -8.26 -14.77
CA THR A 204 11.64 -8.43 -15.74
C THR A 204 11.57 -9.80 -16.42
N GLU A 205 11.36 -10.87 -15.68
CA GLU A 205 11.33 -12.24 -16.20
C GLU A 205 10.09 -12.48 -17.06
N LEU A 206 8.91 -12.04 -16.61
CA LEU A 206 7.70 -12.15 -17.43
C LEU A 206 7.83 -11.35 -18.72
N TYR A 207 8.35 -10.12 -18.66
CA TYR A 207 8.57 -9.31 -19.86
C TYR A 207 9.56 -9.95 -20.84
N LYS A 208 10.61 -10.62 -20.35
CA LYS A 208 11.53 -11.39 -21.20
C LYS A 208 10.85 -12.53 -21.94
N LEU A 209 9.99 -13.30 -21.27
CA LEU A 209 9.20 -14.37 -21.90
C LEU A 209 8.25 -13.82 -22.97
N MET A 210 7.63 -12.67 -22.69
CA MET A 210 6.78 -11.97 -23.67
C MET A 210 7.57 -11.55 -24.92
N LEU A 211 8.79 -11.02 -24.75
CA LEU A 211 9.69 -10.65 -25.86
C LEU A 211 10.24 -11.86 -26.63
N GLY A 212 10.54 -12.96 -25.94
CA GLY A 212 11.03 -14.19 -26.55
C GLY A 212 9.96 -14.94 -27.35
N GLY A 213 8.68 -14.62 -27.14
CA GLY A 213 7.57 -15.38 -27.71
C GLY A 213 7.40 -16.75 -27.04
N ASP A 214 7.89 -16.90 -25.80
CA ASP A 214 7.93 -18.16 -25.05
C ASP A 214 6.55 -18.50 -24.45
N ARG A 215 5.54 -18.63 -25.32
CA ARG A 215 4.12 -18.76 -24.95
C ARG A 215 3.85 -19.84 -23.91
N LYS A 216 4.39 -21.04 -24.13
CA LYS A 216 4.17 -22.18 -23.23
C LYS A 216 4.73 -21.90 -21.83
N GLU A 217 5.96 -21.39 -21.75
CA GLU A 217 6.62 -21.09 -20.48
C GLU A 217 5.92 -19.96 -19.73
N LEU A 218 5.54 -18.89 -20.43
CA LEU A 218 4.76 -17.79 -19.87
C LEU A 218 3.43 -18.29 -19.27
N ARG A 219 2.70 -19.11 -20.04
CA ARG A 219 1.43 -19.70 -19.63
C ARG A 219 1.59 -20.59 -18.41
N ASP A 220 2.51 -21.56 -18.45
CA ASP A 220 2.74 -22.50 -17.36
C ASP A 220 3.11 -21.75 -16.06
N ARG A 221 3.93 -20.71 -16.16
CA ARG A 221 4.30 -19.85 -15.03
C ARG A 221 3.12 -19.08 -14.44
N ILE A 222 2.30 -18.44 -15.28
CA ILE A 222 1.12 -17.68 -14.84
C ILE A 222 0.09 -18.59 -14.16
N TYR A 223 -0.17 -19.77 -14.73
CA TYR A 223 -1.12 -20.72 -14.14
C TYR A 223 -0.58 -21.38 -12.87
N ALA A 224 0.73 -21.60 -12.75
CA ALA A 224 1.33 -22.02 -11.48
C ALA A 224 1.13 -20.97 -10.38
N ALA A 225 1.36 -19.69 -10.71
CA ALA A 225 1.13 -18.59 -9.78
C ALA A 225 -0.37 -18.45 -9.42
N ARG A 226 -1.27 -18.62 -10.40
CA ARG A 226 -2.74 -18.69 -10.18
C ARG A 226 -3.10 -19.75 -9.15
N ALA A 227 -2.60 -20.97 -9.34
CA ALA A 227 -2.91 -22.10 -8.46
C ALA A 227 -2.36 -21.89 -7.04
N ALA A 228 -1.17 -21.31 -6.90
CA ALA A 228 -0.56 -21.06 -5.60
C ALA A 228 -1.27 -19.95 -4.80
N VAL A 229 -1.72 -18.88 -5.47
CA VAL A 229 -2.27 -17.69 -4.81
C VAL A 229 -3.79 -17.74 -4.68
N PHE A 230 -4.49 -18.23 -5.71
CA PHE A 230 -5.96 -18.23 -5.80
C PHE A 230 -6.57 -19.64 -5.90
N GLY A 231 -5.76 -20.69 -5.78
CA GLY A 231 -6.25 -22.07 -5.75
C GLY A 231 -7.17 -22.33 -4.56
N LYS A 232 -8.12 -23.26 -4.73
CA LYS A 232 -9.04 -23.65 -3.65
C LYS A 232 -8.25 -24.20 -2.46
N ARG A 233 -8.44 -23.61 -1.28
CA ARG A 233 -7.94 -24.15 -0.01
C ARG A 233 -9.02 -25.03 0.64
N GLU A 234 -8.61 -26.04 1.42
CA GLU A 234 -9.57 -26.86 2.18
C GLU A 234 -10.39 -25.96 3.12
N GLY A 235 -11.71 -25.94 2.95
CA GLY A 235 -12.63 -25.13 3.75
C GLY A 235 -13.01 -23.75 3.16
N ASP A 236 -12.57 -23.41 1.94
CA ASP A 236 -13.02 -22.17 1.28
C ASP A 236 -14.45 -22.31 0.73
N GLU A 237 -15.42 -21.70 1.41
CA GLU A 237 -16.75 -21.36 0.86
C GLU A 237 -16.69 -20.14 -0.09
N ARG A 238 -15.50 -19.75 -0.57
CA ARG A 238 -15.31 -18.53 -1.37
C ARG A 238 -15.67 -18.74 -2.84
N GLU A 239 -16.96 -18.67 -3.13
CA GLU A 239 -17.47 -18.57 -4.50
C GLU A 239 -17.53 -17.13 -5.02
N GLU A 240 -17.61 -16.11 -4.15
CA GLU A 240 -17.79 -14.72 -4.59
C GLU A 240 -16.48 -13.94 -4.76
N LEU A 241 -16.31 -13.32 -5.94
CA LEU A 241 -15.20 -12.41 -6.26
C LEU A 241 -15.24 -11.17 -5.35
N LEU A 242 -14.06 -10.62 -5.00
CA LEU A 242 -13.99 -9.36 -4.26
C LEU A 242 -14.62 -8.16 -5.00
N LEU A 243 -14.62 -8.18 -6.34
CA LEU A 243 -15.17 -7.13 -7.20
C LEU A 243 -15.85 -7.77 -8.43
N GLU A 244 -17.04 -7.27 -8.77
CA GLU A 244 -17.80 -7.64 -9.96
C GLU A 244 -17.69 -6.59 -11.07
N ASP A 245 -17.96 -6.98 -12.32
CA ASP A 245 -17.85 -6.14 -13.53
C ASP A 245 -18.60 -4.80 -13.43
N GLU A 246 -19.83 -4.81 -12.90
CA GLU A 246 -20.66 -3.60 -12.80
C GLU A 246 -20.06 -2.54 -11.87
N LEU A 247 -19.23 -2.95 -10.90
CA LEU A 247 -18.54 -2.04 -9.98
C LEU A 247 -17.29 -1.45 -10.62
N LEU A 248 -16.52 -2.22 -11.39
CA LEU A 248 -15.30 -1.73 -12.05
C LEU A 248 -15.61 -0.67 -13.12
N ASP A 249 -16.75 -0.82 -13.78
CA ASP A 249 -17.17 -0.01 -14.92
C ASP A 249 -17.71 1.38 -14.55
N ARG A 250 -18.04 1.62 -13.27
CA ARG A 250 -18.61 2.89 -12.79
C ARG A 250 -17.59 4.02 -12.61
N PHE A 251 -16.29 3.74 -12.65
CA PHE A 251 -15.25 4.70 -12.21
C PHE A 251 -14.33 5.19 -13.33
N SER A 252 -14.89 5.54 -14.50
CA SER A 252 -14.12 6.09 -15.62
C SER A 252 -13.87 7.60 -15.49
N LEU A 253 -12.62 8.03 -15.76
CA LEU A 253 -12.25 9.46 -15.91
C LEU A 253 -12.61 10.02 -17.30
N GLY A 254 -13.03 9.17 -18.25
CA GLY A 254 -13.43 9.54 -19.60
C GLY A 254 -14.58 8.67 -20.13
N ASP A 255 -15.02 8.95 -21.35
CA ASP A 255 -16.10 8.18 -22.00
C ASP A 255 -15.71 6.71 -22.13
N LYS A 256 -16.64 5.80 -21.83
CA LYS A 256 -16.44 4.36 -22.05
C LYS A 256 -16.17 4.14 -23.54
N PRO A 257 -15.04 3.52 -23.93
CA PRO A 257 -14.81 3.21 -25.32
C PRO A 257 -15.86 2.20 -25.80
N ALA A 258 -16.26 2.31 -27.07
CA ALA A 258 -17.24 1.40 -27.69
C ALA A 258 -16.77 -0.06 -27.70
N GLN A 259 -15.46 -0.31 -27.55
CA GLN A 259 -14.87 -1.64 -27.48
C GLN A 259 -13.67 -1.63 -26.54
N ARG A 260 -13.58 -2.62 -25.65
CA ARG A 260 -12.44 -2.83 -24.74
C ARG A 260 -11.19 -3.15 -25.56
N VAL A 261 -10.10 -2.42 -25.32
CA VAL A 261 -8.79 -2.74 -25.90
C VAL A 261 -8.14 -3.85 -25.06
N ARG A 262 -7.64 -4.89 -25.73
CA ARG A 262 -6.92 -6.00 -25.10
C ARG A 262 -5.61 -5.52 -24.51
N ASN A 263 -5.26 -5.99 -23.32
CA ASN A 263 -4.04 -5.59 -22.63
C ASN A 263 -3.46 -6.82 -21.92
N ASN A 264 -2.15 -7.01 -21.99
CA ASN A 264 -1.46 -8.11 -21.34
C ASN A 264 -1.45 -8.01 -19.80
N HIS A 265 -1.70 -6.80 -19.28
CA HIS A 265 -1.71 -6.49 -17.86
C HIS A 265 -0.45 -6.98 -17.11
N LEU A 266 0.75 -6.75 -17.67
CA LEU A 266 2.04 -7.14 -17.10
C LEU A 266 2.15 -6.77 -15.61
N SER A 267 1.67 -5.59 -15.21
CA SER A 267 1.63 -5.15 -13.81
C SER A 267 0.84 -6.07 -12.87
N LEU A 268 -0.29 -6.62 -13.32
CA LEU A 268 -1.13 -7.57 -12.58
C LEU A 268 -0.54 -8.98 -12.61
N LEU A 269 -0.03 -9.42 -13.77
CA LEU A 269 0.60 -10.74 -13.88
C LEU A 269 1.83 -10.84 -12.97
N SER A 270 2.62 -9.76 -12.92
CA SER A 270 3.86 -9.71 -12.15
C SER A 270 3.63 -9.69 -10.64
N ILE A 271 2.51 -9.14 -10.15
CA ILE A 271 2.26 -9.14 -8.70
C ILE A 271 1.91 -10.54 -8.19
N VAL A 272 1.15 -11.32 -8.95
CA VAL A 272 0.80 -12.69 -8.57
C VAL A 272 2.01 -13.61 -8.69
N ASP A 273 2.84 -13.43 -9.72
CA ASP A 273 4.13 -14.12 -9.81
C ASP A 273 5.02 -13.80 -8.60
N CYS A 274 5.13 -12.52 -8.21
CA CYS A 274 5.88 -12.11 -7.03
C CYS A 274 5.34 -12.76 -5.74
N TRP A 275 4.03 -12.74 -5.53
CA TRP A 275 3.40 -13.39 -4.38
C TRP A 275 3.68 -14.90 -4.36
N TRP A 276 3.57 -15.57 -5.50
CA TRP A 276 3.90 -16.99 -5.63
C TRP A 276 5.36 -17.27 -5.27
N LYS A 277 6.31 -16.50 -5.82
CA LYS A 277 7.75 -16.68 -5.54
C LYS A 277 8.11 -16.49 -4.07
N LEU A 278 7.36 -15.65 -3.36
CA LEU A 278 7.57 -15.36 -1.93
C LEU A 278 6.71 -16.21 -1.00
N GLY A 279 5.84 -17.08 -1.53
CA GLY A 279 4.89 -17.84 -0.74
C GLY A 279 3.90 -16.96 0.04
N ILE A 280 3.56 -15.79 -0.51
CA ILE A 280 2.61 -14.85 0.09
C ILE A 280 1.22 -15.16 -0.46
N VAL A 281 0.24 -15.31 0.42
CA VAL A 281 -1.17 -15.32 0.02
C VAL A 281 -1.85 -14.08 0.59
N PRO A 282 -2.23 -13.11 -0.27
CA PRO A 282 -2.80 -11.82 0.11
C PRO A 282 -3.95 -11.88 1.13
N TYR A 283 -4.80 -12.91 1.01
CA TYR A 283 -5.99 -13.05 1.85
C TYR A 283 -5.68 -13.35 3.33
N ASP A 284 -4.51 -13.89 3.63
CA ASP A 284 -4.10 -14.20 5.00
C ASP A 284 -3.83 -12.91 5.81
N HIS A 285 -3.67 -11.77 5.12
CA HIS A 285 -3.28 -10.50 5.70
C HIS A 285 -4.35 -9.41 5.61
N MET A 286 -5.61 -9.80 5.33
CA MET A 286 -6.74 -8.87 5.15
C MET A 286 -7.11 -8.06 6.41
N ILE A 287 -6.66 -8.48 7.58
CA ILE A 287 -6.89 -7.76 8.85
C ILE A 287 -6.32 -6.33 8.85
N CYS A 288 -5.30 -6.07 8.03
CA CYS A 288 -4.66 -4.76 7.86
C CYS A 288 -4.75 -4.25 6.42
N SER A 289 -5.64 -4.82 5.60
CA SER A 289 -5.81 -4.37 4.22
C SER A 289 -6.26 -2.91 4.18
N THR A 290 -5.59 -2.10 3.36
CA THR A 290 -6.04 -0.75 3.03
C THR A 290 -7.07 -0.80 1.89
N PRO A 291 -7.89 0.25 1.69
CA PRO A 291 -8.81 0.30 0.55
C PRO A 291 -8.09 0.15 -0.80
N LEU A 292 -6.90 0.72 -0.95
CA LEU A 292 -6.08 0.59 -2.16
C LEU A 292 -5.68 -0.86 -2.41
N PHE A 293 -5.24 -1.57 -1.36
CA PHE A 293 -4.87 -2.97 -1.48
C PHE A 293 -6.07 -3.85 -1.85
N ARG A 294 -7.24 -3.65 -1.22
CA ARG A 294 -8.46 -4.41 -1.56
C ARG A 294 -8.85 -4.23 -3.01
N LEU A 295 -8.78 -2.99 -3.51
CA LEU A 295 -9.05 -2.68 -4.91
C LEU A 295 -8.10 -3.38 -5.86
N TRP A 296 -6.79 -3.26 -5.58
CA TRP A 296 -5.76 -3.88 -6.38
C TRP A 296 -5.84 -5.41 -6.37
N LEU A 297 -6.07 -6.01 -5.18
CA LEU A 297 -6.29 -7.44 -5.03
C LEU A 297 -7.53 -7.89 -5.78
N GLY A 298 -8.64 -7.15 -5.70
CA GLY A 298 -9.89 -7.50 -6.37
C GLY A 298 -9.77 -7.52 -7.89
N ILE A 299 -9.13 -6.52 -8.50
CA ILE A 299 -8.92 -6.54 -9.97
C ILE A 299 -7.91 -7.62 -10.38
N THR A 300 -6.94 -7.93 -9.53
CA THR A 300 -5.96 -9.01 -9.77
C THR A 300 -6.66 -10.37 -9.71
N GLU A 301 -7.48 -10.59 -8.69
CA GLU A 301 -8.31 -11.78 -8.54
C GLU A 301 -9.25 -11.94 -9.74
N TYR A 302 -9.91 -10.86 -10.17
CA TYR A 302 -10.80 -10.87 -11.32
C TYR A 302 -10.09 -11.37 -12.60
N VAL A 303 -8.90 -10.84 -12.92
CA VAL A 303 -8.11 -11.29 -14.07
C VAL A 303 -7.71 -12.76 -13.92
N TYR A 304 -7.27 -13.18 -12.73
CA TYR A 304 -6.77 -14.54 -12.52
C TYR A 304 -7.87 -15.59 -12.36
N ARG A 305 -9.08 -15.22 -11.97
CA ARG A 305 -10.21 -16.15 -11.83
C ARG A 305 -11.04 -16.27 -13.11
N ASN A 306 -11.04 -15.25 -13.97
CA ASN A 306 -11.64 -15.32 -15.29
C ASN A 306 -10.67 -15.98 -16.30
N GLU A 307 -10.97 -17.22 -16.69
CA GLU A 307 -10.08 -18.01 -17.56
C GLU A 307 -9.95 -17.43 -18.97
N GLU A 308 -11.04 -16.93 -19.56
CA GLU A 308 -11.02 -16.30 -20.88
C GLU A 308 -10.18 -15.02 -20.89
N LEU A 309 -10.34 -14.21 -19.85
CA LEU A 309 -9.57 -12.97 -19.68
C LEU A 309 -8.09 -13.24 -19.42
N LEU A 310 -7.76 -14.25 -18.59
CA LEU A 310 -6.38 -14.61 -18.31
C LEU A 310 -5.67 -15.11 -19.57
N GLU A 311 -6.33 -15.95 -20.35
CA GLU A 311 -5.78 -16.44 -21.62
C GLU A 311 -5.65 -15.29 -22.64
N GLU A 312 -6.63 -14.37 -22.70
CA GLU A 312 -6.50 -13.15 -23.52
C GLU A 312 -5.28 -12.31 -23.12
N CYS A 313 -5.00 -12.16 -21.83
CA CYS A 313 -3.81 -11.44 -21.36
C CYS A 313 -2.53 -12.12 -21.85
N ILE A 314 -2.43 -13.45 -21.76
CA ILE A 314 -1.27 -14.24 -22.20
C ILE A 314 -1.06 -14.13 -23.71
N GLU A 315 -2.13 -14.31 -24.49
CA GLU A 315 -2.08 -14.21 -25.95
C GLU A 315 -1.70 -12.79 -26.39
N THR A 316 -2.29 -11.77 -25.77
CA THR A 316 -1.95 -10.37 -26.02
C THR A 316 -0.49 -10.09 -25.67
N ALA A 317 0.04 -10.69 -24.60
CA ALA A 317 1.43 -10.51 -24.20
C ALA A 317 2.44 -11.01 -25.24
N ILE A 318 2.08 -12.05 -26.00
CA ILE A 318 2.92 -12.65 -27.03
C ILE A 318 2.71 -11.95 -28.38
N GLU A 319 1.45 -11.85 -28.82
CA GLU A 319 1.09 -11.50 -30.19
C GLU A 319 0.89 -9.99 -30.42
N ASP A 320 0.49 -9.25 -29.39
CA ASP A 320 0.23 -7.82 -29.50
C ASP A 320 1.48 -7.00 -29.12
N GLN A 321 1.76 -5.97 -29.93
CA GLN A 321 2.89 -5.06 -29.72
C GLN A 321 2.46 -3.66 -29.25
N SER A 322 1.16 -3.40 -29.15
CA SER A 322 0.56 -2.10 -28.83
C SER A 322 1.05 -1.56 -27.48
N PHE A 323 1.24 -2.42 -26.49
CA PHE A 323 1.73 -2.04 -25.15
C PHE A 323 3.23 -2.28 -24.93
N ARG A 324 3.94 -2.86 -25.91
CA ARG A 324 5.33 -3.36 -25.70
C ARG A 324 6.32 -2.30 -25.26
N ALA A 325 6.17 -1.07 -25.79
CA ALA A 325 6.97 0.08 -25.42
C ALA A 325 6.63 0.60 -24.02
N ASP A 326 5.34 0.57 -23.63
CA ASP A 326 4.92 0.95 -22.28
C ASP A 326 5.40 -0.07 -21.24
N ASP A 327 5.34 -1.36 -21.57
CA ASP A 327 5.85 -2.45 -20.74
C ASP A 327 7.37 -2.39 -20.55
N LEU A 328 8.11 -1.92 -21.56
CA LEU A 328 9.55 -1.69 -21.46
C LEU A 328 9.86 -0.62 -20.40
N GLU A 329 9.22 0.53 -20.50
CA GLU A 329 9.38 1.62 -19.53
C GLU A 329 8.91 1.21 -18.14
N PHE A 330 7.84 0.41 -18.05
CA PHE A 330 7.37 -0.16 -16.80
C PHE A 330 8.42 -1.09 -16.16
N CYS A 331 9.05 -1.97 -16.94
CA CYS A 331 10.12 -2.85 -16.50
C CYS A 331 11.34 -2.06 -15.99
N PHE A 332 11.77 -1.03 -16.72
CA PHE A 332 12.85 -0.14 -16.29
C PHE A 332 12.50 0.61 -15.01
N ALA A 333 11.28 1.10 -14.90
CA ALA A 333 10.81 1.79 -13.71
C ALA A 333 10.80 0.87 -12.48
N ALA A 334 10.30 -0.36 -12.60
CA ALA A 334 10.27 -1.32 -11.51
C ALA A 334 11.68 -1.63 -10.98
N ARG A 335 12.64 -1.81 -11.90
CA ARG A 335 14.05 -2.02 -11.55
C ARG A 335 14.68 -0.81 -10.86
N ASP A 336 14.47 0.40 -11.37
CA ASP A 336 15.03 1.61 -10.77
C ASP A 336 14.45 1.90 -9.38
N TRP A 337 13.14 1.70 -9.16
CA TRP A 337 12.55 1.81 -7.83
C TRP A 337 13.11 0.75 -6.86
N SER A 338 13.25 -0.50 -7.32
CA SER A 338 13.86 -1.57 -6.54
C SER A 338 15.29 -1.25 -6.12
N GLU A 339 16.10 -0.72 -7.04
CA GLU A 339 17.49 -0.36 -6.76
C GLU A 339 17.58 0.76 -5.73
N ARG A 340 16.76 1.82 -5.86
CA ARG A 340 16.70 2.92 -4.90
C ARG A 340 16.33 2.46 -3.50
N VAL A 341 15.35 1.55 -3.42
CA VAL A 341 14.92 0.95 -2.15
C VAL A 341 16.02 0.06 -1.56
N SER A 342 16.69 -0.73 -2.40
CA SER A 342 17.76 -1.62 -1.97
C SER A 342 18.97 -0.87 -1.41
N LEU A 343 19.34 0.24 -2.03
CA LEU A 343 20.42 1.13 -1.56
C LEU A 343 20.03 1.99 -0.35
N GLY A 344 18.73 2.15 -0.08
CA GLY A 344 18.23 2.95 1.05
C GLY A 344 18.41 4.47 0.88
N HIS A 345 18.58 4.95 -0.36
CA HIS A 345 18.83 6.36 -0.65
C HIS A 345 17.52 7.17 -0.63
N MET A 346 17.12 7.64 0.56
CA MET A 346 15.90 8.43 0.76
C MET A 346 15.81 9.68 -0.14
N ASP A 347 16.91 10.42 -0.29
CA ASP A 347 16.90 11.67 -1.07
C ASP A 347 16.76 11.40 -2.57
N ALA A 348 17.42 10.33 -3.06
CA ALA A 348 17.29 9.88 -4.44
C ALA A 348 15.89 9.32 -4.75
N TYR A 349 15.21 8.74 -3.75
CA TYR A 349 13.80 8.35 -3.85
C TYR A 349 12.91 9.59 -3.95
N ARG A 350 13.13 10.58 -3.08
CA ARG A 350 12.40 11.85 -3.04
C ARG A 350 12.47 12.59 -4.38
N GLU A 351 13.67 12.82 -4.89
CA GLU A 351 13.88 13.57 -6.13
C GLU A 351 13.11 12.97 -7.32
N LYS A 352 13.16 11.63 -7.45
CA LYS A 352 12.42 10.92 -8.49
C LYS A 352 10.90 11.04 -8.29
N PHE A 353 10.43 10.81 -7.06
CA PHE A 353 9.01 10.91 -6.74
C PHE A 353 8.47 12.32 -7.04
N GLU A 354 9.14 13.37 -6.55
CA GLU A 354 8.73 14.76 -6.73
C GLU A 354 8.77 15.18 -8.20
N LYS A 355 9.74 14.68 -8.99
CA LYS A 355 9.79 14.90 -10.44
C LYS A 355 8.52 14.37 -11.14
N ILE A 356 8.11 13.15 -10.82
CA ILE A 356 6.92 12.52 -11.41
C ILE A 356 5.64 13.15 -10.85
N GLN A 357 5.64 13.49 -9.55
CA GLN A 357 4.55 14.23 -8.92
C GLN A 357 4.28 15.55 -9.64
N LYS A 358 5.33 16.32 -9.94
CA LYS A 358 5.22 17.59 -10.69
C LYS A 358 4.65 17.40 -12.10
N TYR A 359 4.95 16.28 -12.75
CA TYR A 359 4.39 15.95 -14.06
C TYR A 359 2.86 15.76 -14.01
N PHE A 360 2.34 15.15 -12.95
CA PHE A 360 0.91 14.89 -12.77
C PHE A 360 0.14 15.96 -11.98
N GLU A 361 0.84 16.93 -11.39
CA GLU A 361 0.28 17.98 -10.53
C GLU A 361 -0.98 18.66 -11.10
N PRO A 362 -1.04 19.04 -12.40
CA PRO A 362 -2.23 19.68 -12.96
C PRO A 362 -3.51 18.84 -12.90
N ARG A 363 -3.40 17.51 -12.72
CA ARG A 363 -4.52 16.56 -12.75
C ARG A 363 -4.89 16.00 -11.38
N PHE A 364 -4.12 16.30 -10.33
CA PHE A 364 -4.44 15.84 -8.98
C PHE A 364 -5.80 16.30 -8.45
N PRO A 365 -6.31 17.52 -8.71
CA PRO A 365 -7.61 17.93 -8.17
C PRO A 365 -8.76 17.02 -8.66
N GLU A 366 -8.79 16.74 -9.96
CA GLU A 366 -9.79 15.88 -10.60
C GLU A 366 -9.64 14.42 -10.16
N ALA A 367 -8.42 13.88 -10.22
CA ALA A 367 -8.12 12.52 -9.83
C ALA A 367 -8.37 12.24 -8.34
N THR A 368 -8.12 13.21 -7.46
CA THR A 368 -8.38 13.08 -6.02
C THR A 368 -9.87 13.03 -5.74
N LYS A 369 -10.67 13.85 -6.43
CA LYS A 369 -12.13 13.83 -6.29
C LYS A 369 -12.70 12.46 -6.70
N LEU A 370 -12.36 11.99 -7.89
CA LEU A 370 -12.87 10.73 -8.42
C LEU A 370 -12.35 9.51 -7.62
N GLY A 371 -11.07 9.52 -7.24
CA GLY A 371 -10.48 8.45 -6.43
C GLY A 371 -11.11 8.32 -5.04
N ASN A 372 -11.52 9.43 -4.41
CA ASN A 372 -12.23 9.40 -3.14
C ASN A 372 -13.67 8.90 -3.28
N GLU A 373 -14.36 9.30 -4.35
CA GLU A 373 -15.71 8.82 -4.67
C GLU A 373 -15.72 7.31 -4.95
N MET A 374 -14.71 6.82 -5.68
CA MET A 374 -14.52 5.40 -5.96
C MET A 374 -14.35 4.58 -4.68
N ILE A 375 -13.41 4.97 -3.81
CA ILE A 375 -13.18 4.25 -2.56
C ILE A 375 -14.43 4.25 -1.68
N ARG A 376 -15.10 5.39 -1.54
CA ARG A 376 -16.31 5.50 -0.73
C ARG A 376 -17.41 4.57 -1.25
N THR A 377 -17.67 4.59 -2.56
CA THR A 377 -18.70 3.74 -3.18
C THR A 377 -18.40 2.26 -2.98
N ILE A 378 -17.13 1.86 -3.08
CA ILE A 378 -16.71 0.47 -2.93
C ILE A 378 -16.76 0.04 -1.46
N GLU A 379 -16.34 0.90 -0.53
CA GLU A 379 -16.47 0.63 0.90
C GLU A 379 -17.95 0.50 1.33
N GLU A 380 -18.84 1.35 0.81
CA GLU A 380 -20.28 1.26 1.05
C GLU A 380 -20.86 -0.08 0.55
N ASN A 381 -20.48 -0.52 -0.66
CA ASN A 381 -20.92 -1.81 -1.22
C ASN A 381 -20.32 -3.03 -0.51
N LEU A 382 -19.05 -2.99 -0.12
CA LEU A 382 -18.43 -4.08 0.64
C LEU A 382 -19.03 -4.21 2.04
N ASN A 383 -19.44 -3.09 2.66
CA ASN A 383 -20.09 -3.10 3.96
C ASN A 383 -21.54 -3.57 3.91
N SER A 384 -22.30 -3.23 2.85
CA SER A 384 -23.67 -3.73 2.69
C SER A 384 -23.70 -5.25 2.50
N ARG A 385 -22.75 -5.82 1.74
CA ARG A 385 -22.61 -7.28 1.57
C ARG A 385 -22.24 -8.03 2.85
N LYS A 386 -21.54 -7.41 3.79
CA LYS A 386 -21.24 -8.01 5.11
C LYS A 386 -22.41 -7.99 6.08
N GLN A 387 -23.45 -7.21 5.79
CA GLN A 387 -24.64 -7.07 6.62
C GLN A 387 -25.86 -7.85 6.08
N ALA A 388 -25.81 -8.26 4.80
CA ALA A 388 -26.70 -9.24 4.19
C ALA A 388 -26.22 -10.65 4.53
#